data_AF-U4ULP7-F1
#
_entry.id   AF-U4ULP7-F1
#
_cell.length_a   1.000
_cell.length_b   1.000
_cell.length_c   1.000
_cell.angle_alpha   90.00
_cell.angle_beta   90.00
_cell.angle_gamma   90.00
#
_symmetry.space_group_name_H-M   'P 1'
#
loop_
_entity.id
_entity.type
_entity.pdbx_description
1 polymer ?
#
loop_
_entity_poly.entity_id
_entity_poly.type
_entity_poly.pdbx_seq_one_letter_code
_entity_poly.pdbx_strand_id
1 'polypeptide(L)'
;MKNYPREERIDMIFTLREYHKNCLLAFRVYAQKFPERNHPKPTVFKRLLHQFQESGSVNYKKIITGKSVTEDEENIFTGGILGQYLIGPYFFEGLLNGLMFLQFLINHLSVLLEEVPFNIRTNIWLQLDGAPPHYHCEVRQFLNANFQNRWIGRNGFQDWPPRSPNLTPLHFFLWGYIKGIV
;
A
#
# COMPACT_ATOMS: atom_id res chain seq x y z
N MET A 1 4.26 -5.29 -23.46
CA MET A 1 3.74 -4.09 -22.76
C MET A 1 4.71 -2.93 -22.79
N LYS A 2 6.04 -3.15 -22.82
CA LYS A 2 7.13 -2.16 -22.71
C LYS A 2 7.12 -0.91 -23.62
N ASN A 3 6.10 -0.69 -24.45
CA ASN A 3 6.09 0.35 -25.48
C ASN A 3 5.02 1.46 -25.27
N TYR A 4 4.24 1.43 -24.19
CA TYR A 4 3.22 2.46 -23.93
C TYR A 4 3.59 3.30 -22.69
N PRO A 5 3.60 4.64 -22.78
CA PRO A 5 3.86 5.49 -21.62
C PRO A 5 2.83 5.22 -20.50
N ARG A 6 3.14 5.64 -19.28
CA ARG A 6 2.29 5.35 -18.11
C ARG A 6 0.89 5.94 -18.27
N GLU A 7 0.82 7.16 -18.80
CA GLU A 7 -0.43 7.89 -19.04
C GLU A 7 -1.36 7.13 -19.98
N GLU A 8 -0.85 6.67 -21.12
CA GLU A 8 -1.64 5.88 -22.07
C GLU A 8 -2.17 4.57 -21.45
N ARG A 9 -1.39 3.92 -20.58
CA ARG A 9 -1.86 2.71 -19.87
C ARG A 9 -2.97 3.01 -18.86
N ILE A 10 -2.91 4.17 -18.20
CA ILE A 10 -3.97 4.63 -17.29
C ILE A 10 -5.25 4.85 -18.09
N ASP A 11 -5.17 5.56 -19.20
CA ASP A 11 -6.32 5.85 -20.08
C ASP A 11 -6.94 4.58 -20.67
N MET A 12 -6.12 3.59 -21.01
CA MET A 12 -6.58 2.27 -21.43
C MET A 12 -7.39 1.55 -20.34
N ILE A 13 -6.95 1.61 -19.08
CA ILE A 13 -7.67 1.00 -17.94
C ILE A 13 -8.96 1.75 -17.64
N PHE A 14 -8.97 3.08 -17.69
CA PHE A 14 -10.18 3.87 -17.53
C PHE A 14 -11.21 3.53 -18.62
N THR A 15 -10.77 3.43 -19.87
CA THR A 15 -11.64 3.03 -20.98
C THR A 15 -12.18 1.61 -20.78
N LEU A 16 -11.37 0.68 -20.27
CA LEU A 16 -11.85 -0.67 -19.92
C LEU A 16 -12.90 -0.66 -18.80
N ARG A 17 -12.77 0.23 -17.81
CA ARG A 17 -13.73 0.36 -16.71
C ARG A 17 -15.08 0.86 -17.21
N GLU A 18 -15.07 1.90 -18.04
CA GLU A 18 -16.28 2.49 -18.63
C GLU A 18 -17.08 1.49 -19.49
N TYR A 19 -16.39 0.56 -20.15
CA TYR A 19 -17.00 -0.42 -21.04
C TYR A 19 -17.01 -1.84 -20.46
N HIS A 20 -17.18 -1.95 -19.14
CA HIS A 20 -17.37 -3.21 -18.41
C HIS A 20 -16.37 -4.33 -18.76
N LYS A 21 -15.09 -3.98 -18.91
CA LYS A 21 -13.98 -4.89 -19.25
C LYS A 21 -14.08 -5.53 -20.65
N ASN A 22 -14.96 -5.04 -21.53
CA ASN A 22 -15.04 -5.50 -22.91
C ASN A 22 -13.85 -4.94 -23.72
N CYS A 23 -12.82 -5.76 -23.91
CA CYS A 23 -11.57 -5.35 -24.55
C CYS A 23 -11.74 -4.95 -26.03
N LEU A 24 -12.74 -5.50 -26.73
CA LEU A 24 -12.98 -5.16 -28.14
C LEU A 24 -13.64 -3.80 -28.28
N LEU A 25 -14.61 -3.49 -27.42
CA LEU A 25 -15.24 -2.17 -27.38
C LEU A 25 -14.26 -1.12 -26.85
N ALA A 26 -13.54 -1.43 -25.77
CA ALA A 26 -12.57 -0.51 -25.19
C ALA A 26 -11.46 -0.11 -26.18
N PHE A 27 -10.98 -1.05 -27.00
CA PHE A 27 -10.02 -0.76 -28.07
C PHE A 27 -10.57 0.24 -29.10
N ARG A 28 -11.80 0.01 -29.59
CA ARG A 28 -12.42 0.90 -30.59
C ARG A 28 -12.66 2.30 -30.04
N VAL A 29 -13.16 2.38 -28.82
CA VAL A 29 -13.45 3.66 -28.15
C VAL A 29 -12.16 4.40 -27.82
N TYR A 30 -11.12 3.70 -27.37
CA TYR A 30 -9.82 4.30 -27.13
C TYR A 30 -9.24 4.92 -28.40
N ALA A 31 -9.34 4.22 -29.53
CA ALA A 31 -8.88 4.72 -30.83
C ALA A 31 -9.67 5.97 -31.29
N GLN A 32 -10.97 6.04 -30.97
CA GLN A 32 -11.80 7.22 -31.24
C GLN A 32 -11.49 8.40 -30.31
N LYS A 33 -11.26 8.13 -29.01
CA LYS A 33 -10.94 9.17 -28.00
C LYS A 33 -9.55 9.77 -28.20
N PHE A 34 -8.59 8.98 -28.69
CA PHE A 34 -7.19 9.39 -28.83
C PHE A 34 -6.64 9.04 -30.23
N PRO A 35 -7.10 9.72 -31.30
CA PRO A 35 -6.70 9.38 -32.67
C PRO A 35 -5.19 9.55 -32.93
N GLU A 36 -4.56 10.52 -32.29
CA GLU A 36 -3.12 10.85 -32.43
C GLU A 36 -2.18 9.89 -31.67
N ARG A 37 -2.72 8.96 -30.87
CA ARG A 37 -1.92 8.05 -30.06
C ARG A 37 -1.72 6.69 -30.73
N ASN A 38 -0.79 5.92 -30.19
CA ASN A 38 -0.62 4.53 -30.63
C ASN A 38 -1.86 3.71 -30.29
N HIS A 39 -2.32 2.89 -31.25
CA HIS A 39 -3.55 2.09 -31.14
C HIS A 39 -3.23 0.65 -30.71
N PRO A 40 -3.27 0.32 -29.40
CA PRO A 40 -2.97 -1.00 -28.88
C PRO A 40 -3.96 -2.07 -29.32
N LYS A 41 -3.48 -3.26 -29.71
CA LYS A 41 -4.35 -4.40 -30.00
C LYS A 41 -5.17 -4.81 -28.75
N PRO A 42 -6.37 -5.42 -28.91
CA PRO A 42 -7.19 -5.89 -27.78
C PRO A 42 -6.46 -6.81 -26.79
N THR A 43 -5.43 -7.54 -27.25
CA THR A 43 -4.58 -8.38 -26.41
C THR A 43 -3.75 -7.58 -25.40
N VAL A 44 -3.41 -6.33 -25.69
CA VAL A 44 -2.71 -5.42 -24.78
C VAL A 44 -3.64 -5.00 -23.65
N PHE A 45 -4.88 -4.59 -23.98
CA PHE A 45 -5.93 -4.29 -23.00
C PHE A 45 -6.19 -5.47 -22.06
N LYS A 46 -6.32 -6.69 -22.61
CA LYS A 46 -6.53 -7.90 -21.81
C LYS A 46 -5.38 -8.17 -20.84
N ARG A 47 -4.14 -8.06 -21.31
CA ARG A 47 -2.95 -8.22 -20.45
C ARG A 47 -2.90 -7.14 -19.37
N LEU A 48 -3.24 -5.90 -19.71
CA LEU A 48 -3.18 -4.75 -18.80
C LEU A 48 -4.23 -4.86 -17.72
N LEU A 49 -5.44 -5.27 -18.09
CA LEU A 49 -6.52 -5.57 -17.15
C LEU A 49 -6.12 -6.69 -16.19
N HIS A 50 -5.59 -7.80 -16.71
CA HIS A 50 -5.13 -8.92 -15.88
C HIS A 50 -4.04 -8.46 -14.90
N GLN A 51 -3.04 -7.73 -15.39
CA GLN A 51 -1.97 -7.21 -14.54
C GLN A 51 -2.49 -6.25 -13.47
N PHE A 52 -3.44 -5.38 -13.82
CA PHE A 52 -4.04 -4.44 -12.90
C PHE A 52 -4.86 -5.17 -11.82
N GLN A 53 -5.61 -6.22 -12.19
CA GLN A 53 -6.34 -7.05 -11.23
C GLN A 53 -5.42 -7.81 -10.27
N GLU A 54 -4.25 -8.26 -10.72
CA GLU A 54 -3.27 -8.96 -9.87
C GLU A 54 -2.49 -8.02 -8.93
N SER A 55 -2.12 -6.83 -9.40
CA SER A 55 -1.09 -6.00 -8.72
C SER A 55 -1.55 -4.60 -8.33
N GLY A 56 -2.75 -4.18 -8.76
CA GLY A 56 -3.21 -2.78 -8.64
C GLY A 56 -2.36 -1.78 -9.44
N SER A 57 -1.37 -2.24 -10.21
CA SER A 57 -0.39 -1.40 -10.88
C SER A 57 -0.48 -1.50 -12.39
N VAL A 58 -0.46 -0.34 -13.04
CA VAL A 58 -0.32 -0.19 -14.49
C VAL A 58 1.14 -0.07 -14.93
N ASN A 59 2.09 -0.06 -13.99
CA ASN A 59 3.52 0.06 -14.28
C ASN A 59 4.09 -1.24 -14.86
N TYR A 60 5.25 -1.17 -15.52
CA TYR A 60 5.89 -2.41 -15.99
C TYR A 60 6.35 -3.24 -14.79
N LYS A 61 6.13 -4.57 -14.83
CA LYS A 61 6.81 -5.49 -13.92
C LYS A 61 8.32 -5.36 -14.20
N LYS A 62 9.06 -4.65 -13.34
CA LYS A 62 10.53 -4.70 -13.35
C LYS A 62 10.91 -6.17 -13.09
N ILE A 63 11.75 -6.73 -13.95
CA ILE A 63 12.41 -8.00 -13.65
C ILE A 63 13.27 -7.69 -12.43
N ILE A 64 12.96 -8.27 -11.28
CA ILE A 64 13.80 -8.17 -10.10
C ILE A 64 14.96 -9.16 -10.32
N THR A 65 15.93 -8.79 -11.16
CA THR A 65 17.29 -9.29 -10.98
C THR A 65 17.77 -8.68 -9.68
N GLY A 66 18.20 -9.54 -8.73
CA GLY A 66 18.48 -9.20 -7.34
C GLY A 66 19.06 -7.80 -7.20
N LYS A 67 18.31 -6.91 -6.52
CA LYS A 67 18.77 -5.55 -6.27
C LYS A 67 19.87 -5.64 -5.21
N SER A 68 21.09 -5.34 -5.63
CA SER A 68 22.08 -4.72 -4.77
C SER A 68 21.46 -3.46 -4.17
N VAL A 69 21.46 -3.39 -2.84
CA VAL A 69 21.07 -2.21 -2.06
C VAL A 69 22.01 -1.08 -2.46
N THR A 70 21.50 -0.11 -3.20
CA THR A 70 22.17 1.18 -3.39
C THR A 70 21.59 2.17 -2.41
N GLU A 71 22.50 2.80 -1.68
CA GLU A 71 22.44 3.79 -0.59
C GLU A 71 21.55 5.03 -0.80
N ASP A 72 20.33 4.90 -1.34
CA ASP A 72 19.32 5.95 -1.24
C ASP A 72 18.30 5.54 -0.17
N GLU A 73 18.44 6.17 1.00
CA GLU A 73 17.73 5.94 2.26
C GLU A 73 16.21 5.74 2.09
N GLU A 74 15.75 4.47 2.11
CA GLU A 74 14.32 4.16 2.26
C GLU A 74 13.90 4.41 3.72
N ASN A 75 13.60 5.67 4.05
CA ASN A 75 12.98 6.02 5.33
C ASN A 75 11.62 5.32 5.44
N ILE A 76 11.53 4.31 6.31
CA ILE A 76 10.28 3.58 6.49
C ILE A 76 9.33 4.45 7.30
N PHE A 77 8.18 4.74 6.70
CA PHE A 77 7.12 5.57 7.28
C PHE A 77 6.14 4.69 8.07
N THR A 78 5.89 5.04 9.33
CA THR A 78 4.69 4.60 10.06
C THR A 78 3.81 5.81 10.30
N GLY A 79 2.53 5.70 9.97
CA GLY A 79 1.52 6.66 10.33
C GLY A 79 0.21 5.93 10.58
N GLY A 80 -0.66 6.53 11.38
CA GLY A 80 -1.96 5.97 11.72
C GLY A 80 -3.06 6.93 11.31
N ILE A 81 -4.22 6.39 10.95
CA ILE A 81 -5.45 7.19 10.86
C ILE A 81 -6.39 6.62 11.90
N LEU A 82 -6.82 7.46 12.84
CA LEU A 82 -7.77 7.12 13.89
C LEU A 82 -8.95 8.06 13.82
N GLY A 83 -10.01 7.65 13.14
CA GLY A 83 -11.16 8.53 12.87
C GLY A 83 -10.72 9.77 12.08
N GLN A 84 -10.85 10.95 12.69
CA GLN A 84 -10.42 12.24 12.12
C GLN A 84 -8.97 12.63 12.45
N TYR A 85 -8.28 11.86 13.28
CA TYR A 85 -6.93 12.16 13.73
C TYR A 85 -5.91 11.49 12.84
N LEU A 86 -5.01 12.30 12.27
CA LEU A 86 -3.80 11.81 11.63
C LEU A 86 -2.74 11.63 12.71
N ILE A 87 -2.29 10.41 12.89
CA ILE A 87 -1.22 10.06 13.83
C ILE A 87 0.04 9.98 13.00
N GLY A 88 0.98 10.86 13.32
CA GLY A 88 1.89 11.48 12.35
C GLY A 88 2.76 10.55 11.51
N PRO A 89 3.54 11.13 10.58
CA PRO A 89 4.71 10.47 10.03
C PRO A 89 5.73 10.18 11.13
N TYR A 90 6.09 8.92 11.32
CA TYR A 90 7.34 8.56 11.97
C TYR A 90 8.26 7.91 10.93
N PHE A 91 9.46 8.43 10.80
CA PHE A 91 10.48 7.94 9.88
C PHE A 91 11.53 7.16 10.65
N PHE A 92 11.81 5.94 10.20
CA PHE A 92 12.95 5.17 10.69
C PHE A 92 14.20 5.49 9.88
N GLU A 93 15.32 5.66 10.57
CA GLU A 93 16.65 5.73 9.96
C GLU A 93 17.13 4.31 9.63
N GLY A 94 17.35 4.02 8.35
CA GLY A 94 17.88 2.74 7.88
C GLY A 94 16.86 1.59 7.80
N LEU A 95 17.37 0.35 7.74
CA LEU A 95 16.54 -0.83 7.52
C LEU A 95 15.73 -1.18 8.77
N LEU A 96 14.42 -0.99 8.72
CA LEU A 96 13.50 -1.37 9.79
C LEU A 96 13.61 -2.87 10.10
N ASN A 97 13.96 -3.17 11.34
CA ASN A 97 13.90 -4.50 11.91
C ASN A 97 12.86 -4.56 13.04
N GLY A 98 12.56 -5.78 13.51
CA GLY A 98 11.55 -5.99 14.54
C GLY A 98 11.84 -5.28 15.87
N LEU A 99 13.12 -5.18 16.28
CA LEU A 99 13.51 -4.51 17.52
C LEU A 99 13.35 -2.99 17.42
N MET A 100 13.73 -2.39 16.29
CA MET A 100 13.50 -0.97 16.03
C MET A 100 12.01 -0.65 16.03
N PHE A 101 11.19 -1.51 15.42
CA PHE A 101 9.74 -1.37 15.45
C PHE A 101 9.18 -1.46 16.88
N LEU A 102 9.68 -2.38 17.69
CA LEU A 102 9.29 -2.48 19.10
C LEU A 102 9.66 -1.22 19.89
N GLN A 103 10.88 -0.70 19.72
CA GLN A 103 11.31 0.54 20.37
C GLN A 103 10.42 1.72 19.97
N PHE A 104 10.00 1.77 18.70
CA PHE A 104 9.00 2.74 18.25
C PHE A 104 7.66 2.59 18.98
N LEU A 105 7.12 1.37 19.09
CA LEU A 105 5.87 1.13 19.81
C LEU A 105 5.93 1.54 21.28
N ILE A 106 7.07 1.36 21.94
CA ILE A 106 7.25 1.68 23.37
C ILE A 106 7.45 3.18 23.58
N ASN A 107 8.37 3.79 22.83
CA ASN A 107 8.89 5.12 23.15
C ASN A 107 8.22 6.25 22.36
N HIS A 108 7.69 5.95 21.16
CA HIS A 108 7.25 6.97 20.22
C HIS A 108 5.75 6.92 19.94
N LEU A 109 5.16 5.72 19.88
CA LEU A 109 3.72 5.59 19.60
C LEU A 109 2.88 6.29 20.69
N SER A 110 3.24 6.14 21.96
CA SER A 110 2.54 6.79 23.09
C SER A 110 2.50 8.32 22.94
N VAL A 111 3.62 8.93 22.56
CA VAL A 111 3.75 10.37 22.30
C VAL A 111 2.88 10.79 21.12
N LEU A 112 2.92 10.04 20.02
CA LEU A 112 2.09 10.33 18.84
C LEU A 112 0.58 10.23 19.12
N LEU A 113 0.19 9.42 20.11
CA LEU A 113 -1.20 9.30 20.54
C LEU A 113 -1.64 10.40 21.52
N GLU A 114 -0.76 11.26 22.03
CA GLU A 114 -1.12 12.28 23.04
C GLU A 114 -2.17 13.28 22.54
N GLU A 115 -2.11 13.62 21.26
CA GLU A 115 -3.09 14.52 20.61
C GLU A 115 -4.49 13.90 20.48
N VAL A 116 -4.61 12.59 20.72
CA VAL A 116 -5.89 11.87 20.69
C VAL A 116 -6.55 11.91 22.07
N PRO A 117 -7.83 12.29 22.19
CA PRO A 117 -8.59 12.22 23.43
C PRO A 117 -8.51 10.84 24.10
N PHE A 118 -8.37 10.82 25.43
CA PHE A 118 -8.14 9.60 26.22
C PHE A 118 -9.26 8.55 26.05
N ASN A 119 -10.51 8.98 25.91
CA ASN A 119 -11.66 8.12 25.66
C ASN A 119 -11.59 7.38 24.31
N ILE A 120 -10.88 7.95 23.33
CA ILE A 120 -10.63 7.28 22.04
C ILE A 120 -9.41 6.37 22.17
N ARG A 121 -8.33 6.84 22.83
CA ARG A 121 -7.09 6.06 23.06
C ARG A 121 -7.33 4.72 23.74
N THR A 122 -8.19 4.71 24.75
CA THR A 122 -8.50 3.51 25.52
C THR A 122 -9.19 2.43 24.71
N ASN A 123 -9.68 2.72 23.50
CA ASN A 123 -10.41 1.78 22.64
C ASN A 123 -9.85 1.64 21.21
N ILE A 124 -8.57 1.96 21.03
CA ILE A 124 -7.89 1.86 19.74
C ILE A 124 -7.75 0.39 19.30
N TRP A 125 -7.99 0.16 18.01
CA TRP A 125 -7.56 -1.04 17.30
C TRP A 125 -6.31 -0.74 16.48
N LEU A 126 -5.26 -1.54 16.66
CA LEU A 126 -4.05 -1.43 15.85
C LEU A 126 -4.08 -2.41 14.69
N GLN A 127 -3.87 -1.94 13.47
CA GLN A 127 -3.81 -2.80 12.28
C GLN A 127 -2.41 -2.73 11.67
N LEU A 128 -1.74 -3.88 11.56
CA LEU A 128 -0.42 -4.00 10.96
C LEU A 128 -0.49 -4.86 9.70
N ASP A 129 0.22 -4.46 8.65
CA ASP A 129 0.47 -5.36 7.53
C ASP A 129 1.45 -6.44 7.97
N GLY A 130 1.38 -7.64 7.38
CA GLY A 130 2.21 -8.78 7.79
C GLY A 130 3.70 -8.66 7.43
N ALA A 131 4.25 -7.45 7.40
CA ALA A 131 5.66 -7.18 7.11
C ALA A 131 6.58 -7.85 8.15
N PRO A 132 7.81 -8.26 7.75
CA PRO A 132 8.71 -8.98 8.64
C PRO A 132 8.97 -8.31 10.00
N PRO A 133 9.16 -6.98 10.11
CA PRO A 133 9.34 -6.31 11.40
C PRO A 133 8.13 -6.45 12.33
N HIS A 134 6.91 -6.38 11.79
CA HIS A 134 5.67 -6.49 12.55
C HIS A 134 5.40 -7.91 13.07
N TYR A 135 5.98 -8.92 12.41
CA TYR A 135 5.83 -10.34 12.78
C TYR A 135 6.82 -10.81 13.86
N HIS A 136 7.77 -9.96 14.26
CA HIS A 136 8.78 -10.29 15.27
C HIS A 136 8.14 -10.77 16.57
N CYS A 137 8.77 -11.74 17.25
CA CYS A 137 8.20 -12.38 18.44
C CYS A 137 7.92 -11.37 19.57
N GLU A 138 8.89 -10.52 19.88
CA GLU A 138 8.79 -9.52 20.94
C GLU A 138 7.74 -8.44 20.62
N VAL A 139 7.62 -8.06 19.35
CA VAL A 139 6.58 -7.13 18.88
C VAL A 139 5.20 -7.74 19.17
N ARG A 140 4.98 -9.00 18.80
CA ARG A 140 3.69 -9.68 19.05
C ARG A 140 3.40 -9.84 20.54
N GLN A 141 4.41 -10.15 21.35
CA GLN A 141 4.25 -10.22 22.81
C GLN A 141 3.85 -8.86 23.39
N PHE A 142 4.52 -7.79 22.97
CA PHE A 142 4.17 -6.43 23.37
C PHE A 142 2.74 -6.06 22.95
N LEU A 143 2.34 -6.37 21.72
CA LEU A 143 1.00 -6.10 21.22
C LEU A 143 -0.08 -6.88 21.97
N ASN A 144 0.18 -8.16 22.29
CA ASN A 144 -0.72 -8.97 23.10
C ASN A 144 -0.86 -8.42 24.53
N ALA A 145 0.21 -7.90 25.13
CA ALA A 145 0.17 -7.34 26.47
C ALA A 145 -0.57 -5.98 26.53
N ASN A 146 -0.33 -5.10 25.55
CA ASN A 146 -0.80 -3.71 25.59
C ASN A 146 -2.11 -3.47 24.84
N PHE A 147 -2.34 -4.20 23.74
CA PHE A 147 -3.53 -4.06 22.90
C PHE A 147 -4.46 -5.28 23.01
N GLN A 148 -4.02 -6.39 23.60
CA GLN A 148 -4.82 -7.59 23.86
C GLN A 148 -5.57 -8.04 22.60
N ASN A 149 -6.90 -8.17 22.70
CA ASN A 149 -7.78 -8.59 21.61
C ASN A 149 -8.10 -7.47 20.60
N ARG A 150 -7.28 -6.41 20.54
CA ARG A 150 -7.52 -5.21 19.72
C ARG A 150 -6.35 -4.87 18.80
N TRP A 151 -5.69 -5.90 18.29
CA TRP A 151 -4.76 -5.72 17.18
C TRP A 151 -4.94 -6.79 16.11
N ILE A 152 -4.75 -6.37 14.87
CA ILE A 152 -4.93 -7.16 13.66
C ILE A 152 -3.58 -7.25 12.96
N GLY A 153 -3.15 -8.46 12.62
CA GLY A 153 -1.86 -8.70 12.01
C GLY A 153 -1.63 -10.17 11.76
N ARG A 154 -0.45 -10.52 11.26
CA ARG A 154 -0.09 -11.92 11.02
C ARG A 154 0.13 -12.65 12.35
N ASN A 155 -0.64 -13.69 12.62
CA ASN A 155 -0.70 -14.40 13.91
C ASN A 155 -1.06 -13.46 15.08
N GLY A 156 -1.96 -12.51 14.83
CA GLY A 156 -2.53 -11.64 15.84
C GLY A 156 -3.86 -12.14 16.38
N PHE A 157 -4.57 -11.31 17.16
CA PHE A 157 -5.91 -11.68 17.65
C PHE A 157 -6.87 -11.93 16.49
N GLN A 158 -6.87 -11.03 15.49
CA GLN A 158 -7.49 -11.27 14.20
C GLN A 158 -6.39 -11.43 13.15
N ASP A 159 -6.37 -12.59 12.50
CA ASP A 159 -5.40 -12.87 11.45
C ASP A 159 -5.63 -11.96 10.24
N TRP A 160 -4.55 -11.32 9.79
CA TRP A 160 -4.52 -10.58 8.54
C TRP A 160 -4.02 -11.43 7.38
N PRO A 161 -4.74 -11.51 6.25
CA PRO A 161 -4.33 -12.36 5.15
C PRO A 161 -2.99 -11.91 4.54
N PRO A 162 -2.05 -12.85 4.28
CA PRO A 162 -0.77 -12.52 3.67
C PRO A 162 -0.96 -11.88 2.29
N ARG A 163 -0.09 -10.91 1.96
CA ARG A 163 -0.10 -10.17 0.67
C ARG A 163 -1.39 -9.40 0.38
N SER A 164 -2.01 -8.83 1.41
CA SER A 164 -3.18 -7.93 1.26
C SER A 164 -2.88 -6.47 1.61
N PRO A 165 -1.92 -5.79 0.93
CA PRO A 165 -1.65 -4.36 1.15
C PRO A 165 -2.84 -3.48 0.74
N ASN A 166 -3.74 -3.96 -0.12
CA ASN A 166 -4.93 -3.23 -0.56
C ASN A 166 -6.03 -3.12 0.53
N LEU A 167 -5.86 -3.79 1.67
CA LEU A 167 -6.87 -3.85 2.72
C LEU A 167 -6.52 -2.96 3.94
N THR A 168 -5.32 -2.39 4.00
CA THR A 168 -4.98 -1.38 5.01
C THR A 168 -5.36 -0.01 4.45
N PRO A 169 -6.31 0.72 5.07
CA PRO A 169 -6.72 2.06 4.62
C PRO A 169 -5.54 3.01 4.44
N LEU A 170 -4.51 2.86 5.29
CA LEU A 170 -3.25 3.60 5.22
C LEU A 170 -2.49 3.37 3.91
N HIS A 171 -2.35 2.12 3.49
CA HIS A 171 -1.55 1.76 2.31
C HIS A 171 -2.29 2.08 1.01
N PHE A 172 -3.63 2.08 1.04
CA PHE A 172 -4.47 2.46 -0.10
C PHE A 172 -4.60 3.99 -0.27
N PHE A 173 -4.93 4.73 0.80
CA PHE A 173 -5.18 6.18 0.72
C PHE A 173 -3.94 7.02 0.95
N LEU A 174 -3.21 6.81 2.05
CA LEU A 174 -2.13 7.71 2.46
C LEU A 174 -0.90 7.56 1.58
N TRP A 175 -0.50 6.32 1.27
CA TRP A 175 0.68 6.08 0.44
C TRP A 175 0.48 6.51 -1.03
N GLY A 176 -0.74 6.36 -1.56
CA GLY A 176 -1.10 6.87 -2.89
C GLY A 176 -1.05 8.40 -2.96
N TYR A 177 -1.47 9.07 -1.88
CA TYR A 177 -1.43 10.53 -1.77
C TYR A 177 0.00 11.06 -1.60
N ILE A 178 0.80 10.49 -0.69
CA ILE A 178 2.20 10.91 -0.46
C ILE A 178 3.03 10.80 -1.74
N LYS A 179 2.87 9.72 -2.51
CA LYS A 179 3.55 9.53 -3.81
C LYS A 179 3.10 10.48 -4.92
N GLY A 180 1.97 11.16 -4.75
CA GLY A 180 1.50 12.17 -5.68
C GLY A 180 1.98 13.58 -5.32
N ILE A 181 2.49 13.78 -4.11
CA ILE A 181 3.02 15.05 -3.62
C ILE A 181 4.54 15.14 -3.80
N VAL A 182 5.24 14.01 -3.71
CA VAL A 182 6.69 13.90 -3.96
C VAL A 182 6.98 13.77 -5.45
#